data_AF-A0A850TQW4-F1
#
_entry.id   AF-A0A850TQW4-F1
#
_cell.length_a   1.000
_cell.length_b   1.000
_cell.length_c   1.000
_cell.angle_alpha   90.00
_cell.angle_beta   90.00
_cell.angle_gamma   90.00
#
_symmetry.space_group_name_H-M   'P 1'
#
loop_
_entity.id
_entity.type
_entity.pdbx_description
1 polymer ?
#
loop_
_entity_poly.entity_id
_entity_poly.type
_entity_poly.pdbx_seq_one_letter_code
_entity_poly.pdbx_strand_id
1 'polypeptide(L)'
;QWEDMRVLETATLQHHRSMNPCPLYDEFTGTLFLFFITVLGRTPEAYQIVTGQNVTRLCCVTSTDQGLSWSTATDLTQQVIGGAIKDWATFALGPGHGIQLRSGRLLVPAYSYHIDCKECFGQLCKTTPHSFAFYSDDHGQGWRFGEFIPNLQTGECQLVSVDEEDGSNVLYCNARSPLGFRVQALSTDDGAVFHGGQLVQRLVEPPHGCHGSVIGFPAPFVYVPAAPRAPPAEPEEGCPTPGHHGHARGITSARGDPAANPSPAPFFQAPTWVLYSHPTSSMSRVNMGVHLSTFPRDVESWTEPWVIYEGPSAYSDLAYMELPYNEASISGGPAVAFACLYENGTRSPYEQISFSMFSLHDVLQNIPLTATVSRRDGSPPRHGKRGRRGCLVS
;
A
#
# COMPACT_ATOMS: atom_id res chain seq x y z
N GLN A 1 24.91 10.90 -5.23
CA GLN A 1 26.08 10.21 -4.65
C GLN A 1 25.70 9.86 -3.21
N TRP A 2 26.19 8.73 -2.70
CA TRP A 2 25.99 8.33 -1.31
C TRP A 2 27.19 8.79 -0.47
N GLU A 3 26.94 9.23 0.76
CA GLU A 3 28.01 9.41 1.75
C GLU A 3 28.55 8.04 2.22
N ASP A 4 29.66 8.06 2.95
CA ASP A 4 30.23 6.85 3.55
C ASP A 4 29.24 6.21 4.55
N MET A 5 29.22 4.87 4.55
CA MET A 5 28.42 4.09 5.50
C MET A 5 28.83 4.41 6.94
N ARG A 6 27.82 4.63 7.80
CA ARG A 6 28.01 4.82 9.25
C ARG A 6 27.27 3.72 10.00
N VAL A 7 27.94 3.17 11.02
CA VAL A 7 27.30 2.26 11.96
C VAL A 7 26.50 3.09 12.97
N LEU A 8 25.22 2.76 13.13
CA LEU A 8 24.38 3.41 14.13
C LEU A 8 24.55 2.71 15.48
N GLU A 9 25.59 3.10 16.22
CA GLU A 9 25.95 2.47 17.51
C GLU A 9 24.86 2.62 18.58
N THR A 10 23.99 3.62 18.47
CA THR A 10 22.90 3.86 19.43
C THR A 10 21.72 2.91 19.26
N ALA A 11 21.55 2.29 18.09
CA ALA A 11 20.46 1.37 17.77
C ALA A 11 20.77 -0.06 18.24
N THR A 12 21.10 -0.23 19.52
CA THR A 12 21.45 -1.52 20.11
C THR A 12 21.02 -1.63 21.57
N LEU A 13 20.82 -2.87 22.05
CA LEU A 13 20.68 -3.20 23.46
C LEU A 13 21.81 -4.15 23.87
N GLN A 14 22.32 -4.00 25.08
CA GLN A 14 23.41 -4.82 25.59
C GLN A 14 23.06 -6.32 25.50
N HIS A 15 23.99 -7.14 24.98
CA HIS A 15 23.83 -8.57 24.74
C HIS A 15 22.76 -8.98 23.72
N HIS A 16 22.17 -8.04 22.99
CA HIS A 16 21.21 -8.34 21.93
C HIS A 16 21.81 -8.05 20.55
N ARG A 17 21.22 -8.67 19.52
CA ARG A 17 21.45 -8.31 18.12
C ARG A 17 20.27 -7.48 17.61
N SER A 18 20.55 -6.41 16.86
CA SER A 18 19.54 -5.56 16.23
C SER A 18 19.18 -6.08 14.83
N MET A 19 17.90 -6.11 14.49
CA MET A 19 17.39 -6.63 13.22
C MET A 19 16.14 -5.83 12.78
N ASN A 20 15.74 -5.99 11.51
CA ASN A 20 14.52 -5.43 10.92
C ASN A 20 14.37 -3.91 11.15
N PRO A 21 15.30 -3.08 10.61
CA PRO A 21 15.15 -1.63 10.67
C PRO A 21 13.87 -1.21 9.94
N CYS A 22 13.11 -0.32 10.59
CA CYS A 22 11.87 0.25 10.10
C CYS A 22 11.89 1.77 10.31
N PRO A 23 12.45 2.54 9.36
CA PRO A 23 12.47 4.00 9.44
C PRO A 23 11.07 4.58 9.20
N LEU A 24 10.76 5.68 9.88
CA LEU A 24 9.52 6.43 9.73
C LEU A 24 9.82 7.92 9.98
N TYR A 25 9.36 8.78 9.07
CA TYR A 25 9.50 10.22 9.23
C TYR A 25 8.16 10.84 9.63
N ASP A 26 8.16 11.63 10.69
CA ASP A 26 7.02 12.46 11.07
C ASP A 26 7.19 13.87 10.50
N GLU A 27 6.48 14.16 9.43
CA GLU A 27 6.54 15.42 8.69
C GLU A 27 6.08 16.62 9.53
N PHE A 28 5.19 16.42 10.52
CA PHE A 28 4.69 17.50 11.36
C PHE A 28 5.72 17.97 12.39
N THR A 29 6.51 17.04 12.92
CA THR A 29 7.51 17.36 13.96
C THR A 29 8.93 17.45 13.41
N GLY A 30 9.18 16.92 12.21
CA GLY A 30 10.52 16.76 11.64
C GLY A 30 11.33 15.67 12.33
N THR A 31 10.69 14.78 13.10
CA THR A 31 11.35 13.70 13.83
C THR A 31 11.48 12.46 12.95
N LEU A 32 12.69 11.94 12.83
CA LEU A 32 12.95 10.61 12.27
C LEU A 32 12.90 9.59 13.40
N PHE A 33 12.08 8.57 13.22
CA PHE A 33 12.06 7.37 14.05
C PHE A 33 12.74 6.24 13.29
N LEU A 34 13.57 5.46 13.98
CA LEU A 34 14.03 4.17 13.49
C LEU A 34 13.62 3.11 14.50
N PHE A 35 12.58 2.37 14.15
CA PHE A 35 12.17 1.18 14.88
C PHE A 35 13.00 -0.02 14.45
N PHE A 36 13.23 -0.93 15.38
CA PHE A 36 13.92 -2.19 15.11
C PHE A 36 13.56 -3.21 16.18
N ILE A 37 13.78 -4.49 15.90
CA ILE A 37 13.77 -5.51 16.95
C ILE A 37 15.16 -5.75 17.47
N THR A 38 15.24 -6.17 18.73
CA THR A 38 16.45 -6.81 19.24
C THR A 38 16.15 -8.20 19.78
N VAL A 39 17.09 -9.13 19.61
CA VAL A 39 16.96 -10.52 20.08
C VAL A 39 18.14 -10.86 20.99
N LEU A 40 17.85 -11.41 22.16
CA LEU A 40 18.88 -11.78 23.14
C LEU A 40 19.87 -12.79 22.54
N GLY A 41 21.16 -12.44 22.57
CA GLY A 41 22.26 -13.27 22.09
C GLY A 41 22.06 -13.78 20.66
N ARG A 42 22.14 -15.11 20.51
CA ARG A 42 22.02 -15.82 19.23
C ARG A 42 20.77 -16.69 19.14
N THR A 43 19.77 -16.44 19.99
CA THR A 43 18.53 -17.24 20.03
C THR A 43 17.82 -17.21 18.67
N PRO A 44 17.68 -18.35 17.96
CA PRO A 44 17.05 -18.39 16.64
C PRO A 44 15.54 -18.13 16.70
N GLU A 45 14.96 -17.59 15.63
CA GLU A 45 13.50 -17.44 15.50
C GLU A 45 12.78 -18.79 15.65
N ALA A 46 13.26 -19.83 14.96
CA ALA A 46 12.68 -21.18 15.05
C ALA A 46 12.65 -21.75 16.48
N TYR A 47 13.65 -21.42 17.31
CA TYR A 47 13.65 -21.82 18.72
C TYR A 47 12.51 -21.15 19.48
N GLN A 48 12.34 -19.84 19.29
CA GLN A 48 11.26 -19.09 19.94
C GLN A 48 9.89 -19.59 19.48
N ILE A 49 9.72 -19.84 18.17
CA ILE A 49 8.49 -20.40 17.58
C ILE A 49 8.15 -21.77 18.18
N VAL A 50 9.12 -22.67 18.34
CA VAL A 50 8.88 -24.03 18.85
C VAL A 50 8.66 -24.07 20.36
N THR A 51 9.32 -23.19 21.12
CA THR A 51 9.29 -23.23 22.59
C THR A 51 8.32 -22.24 23.22
N GLY A 52 7.88 -21.22 22.47
CA GLY A 52 7.16 -20.07 23.01
C GLY A 52 8.02 -19.16 23.91
N GLN A 53 9.34 -19.38 23.99
CA GLN A 53 10.24 -18.56 24.79
C GLN A 53 10.64 -17.30 24.03
N ASN A 54 9.77 -16.29 24.10
CA ASN A 54 9.98 -15.01 23.44
C ASN A 54 11.04 -14.17 24.17
N VAL A 55 12.13 -13.88 23.48
CA VAL A 55 13.25 -13.03 23.94
C VAL A 55 13.47 -11.84 23.00
N THR A 56 12.44 -11.49 22.23
CA THR A 56 12.47 -10.38 21.26
C THR A 56 11.97 -9.09 21.93
N ARG A 57 12.64 -7.97 21.64
CA ARG A 57 12.29 -6.64 22.14
C ARG A 57 11.97 -5.70 21.00
N LEU A 58 11.00 -4.82 21.21
CA LEU A 58 10.69 -3.70 20.33
C LEU A 58 11.51 -2.50 20.78
N CYS A 59 12.32 -1.94 19.89
CA CYS A 59 13.19 -0.81 20.20
C CYS A 59 13.01 0.34 19.21
N CYS A 60 13.33 1.54 19.65
CA CYS A 60 13.32 2.74 18.82
C CYS A 60 14.48 3.67 19.18
N VAL A 61 15.05 4.32 18.17
CA VAL A 61 15.90 5.50 18.30
C VAL A 61 15.30 6.64 17.47
N THR A 62 15.51 7.88 17.89
CA THR A 62 14.99 9.05 17.17
C THR A 62 16.09 10.03 16.82
N SER A 63 15.86 10.80 15.76
CA SER A 63 16.71 11.90 15.32
C SER A 63 15.83 13.13 15.03
N THR A 64 16.29 14.30 15.44
CA THR A 64 15.65 15.60 15.18
C THR A 64 16.50 16.50 14.28
N ASP A 65 17.58 15.94 13.72
CA ASP A 65 18.58 16.64 12.90
C ASP A 65 18.83 15.90 11.58
N GLN A 66 17.77 15.34 11.00
CA GLN A 66 17.79 14.67 9.69
C GLN A 66 18.75 13.45 9.63
N GLY A 67 18.87 12.72 10.74
CA GLY A 67 19.63 11.47 10.83
C GLY A 67 21.13 11.68 11.10
N LEU A 68 21.56 12.92 11.40
CA LEU A 68 22.96 13.23 11.72
C LEU A 68 23.36 12.70 13.10
N SER A 69 22.48 12.81 14.09
CA SER A 69 22.64 12.23 15.42
C SER A 69 21.35 11.55 15.88
N TRP A 70 21.51 10.58 16.80
CA TRP A 70 20.42 9.72 17.23
C TRP A 70 20.39 9.58 18.75
N SER A 71 19.20 9.46 19.31
CA SER A 71 18.99 9.13 20.72
C SER A 71 19.57 7.75 21.06
N THR A 72 19.72 7.47 22.35
CA THR A 72 19.92 6.10 22.83
C THR A 72 18.68 5.24 22.55
N ALA A 73 18.87 3.94 22.34
CA ALA A 73 17.76 3.00 22.16
C ALA A 73 16.81 2.99 23.36
N THR A 74 15.51 3.08 23.05
CA THR A 74 14.42 2.93 24.02
C THR A 74 13.76 1.57 23.80
N ASP A 75 13.67 0.74 24.84
CA ASP A 75 12.89 -0.51 24.82
C ASP A 75 11.41 -0.20 25.08
N LEU A 76 10.59 -0.37 24.05
CA LEU A 76 9.16 -0.09 24.06
C LEU A 76 8.31 -1.33 24.36
N THR A 77 8.92 -2.51 24.53
CA THR A 77 8.21 -3.79 24.62
C THR A 77 7.14 -3.78 25.71
N GLN A 78 7.51 -3.37 26.92
CA GLN A 78 6.57 -3.39 28.05
C GLN A 78 5.49 -2.30 27.95
N GLN A 79 5.84 -1.13 27.40
CA GLN A 79 4.92 -0.01 27.26
C GLN A 79 3.87 -0.27 26.19
N VAL A 80 4.26 -0.90 25.07
CA VAL A 80 3.43 -1.02 23.86
C VAL A 80 2.76 -2.39 23.76
N ILE A 81 3.50 -3.48 24.01
CA ILE A 81 3.01 -4.85 23.88
C ILE A 81 2.50 -5.37 25.24
N GLY A 82 3.21 -5.04 26.31
CA GLY A 82 2.81 -5.37 27.68
C GLY A 82 2.57 -6.87 27.88
N GLY A 83 1.42 -7.24 28.45
CA GLY A 83 1.08 -8.63 28.78
C GLY A 83 0.90 -9.55 27.57
N ALA A 84 0.50 -8.99 26.41
CA ALA A 84 0.22 -9.74 25.19
C ALA A 84 1.46 -10.47 24.63
N ILE A 85 2.67 -10.04 25.02
CA ILE A 85 3.93 -10.68 24.61
C ILE A 85 4.00 -12.17 24.98
N LYS A 86 3.23 -12.62 26.00
CA LYS A 86 3.16 -14.01 26.46
C LYS A 86 2.35 -14.93 25.53
N ASP A 87 1.58 -14.34 24.63
CA ASP A 87 0.78 -15.03 23.64
C ASP A 87 1.51 -15.08 22.29
N TRP A 88 2.68 -14.44 22.17
CA TRP A 88 3.50 -14.42 20.96
C TRP A 88 4.78 -15.22 21.20
N ALA A 89 5.01 -16.23 20.36
CA ALA A 89 6.25 -16.98 20.38
C ALA A 89 7.45 -16.09 20.01
N THR A 90 7.26 -15.19 19.04
CA THR A 90 8.17 -14.09 18.67
C THR A 90 7.40 -13.11 17.77
N PHE A 91 8.00 -11.98 17.40
CA PHE A 91 7.43 -10.99 16.50
C PHE A 91 8.56 -10.23 15.78
N ALA A 92 8.23 -9.54 14.68
CA ALA A 92 9.16 -8.62 14.04
C ALA A 92 8.42 -7.44 13.38
N LEU A 93 9.21 -6.47 12.94
CA LEU A 93 8.75 -5.30 12.19
C LEU A 93 8.97 -5.50 10.69
N GLY A 94 8.17 -4.80 9.88
CA GLY A 94 8.26 -4.70 8.43
C GLY A 94 8.85 -5.96 7.79
N PRO A 95 10.12 -5.93 7.34
CA PRO A 95 11.08 -4.80 7.43
C PRO A 95 10.79 -3.66 6.41
N GLY A 96 11.65 -2.64 6.37
CA GLY A 96 11.48 -1.49 5.46
C GLY A 96 10.64 -0.37 6.08
N HIS A 97 10.18 0.59 5.29
CA HIS A 97 9.60 1.83 5.81
C HIS A 97 8.25 1.67 6.56
N GLY A 98 8.05 2.53 7.57
CA GLY A 98 6.74 2.85 8.11
C GLY A 98 6.11 4.04 7.37
N ILE A 99 4.85 4.35 7.67
CA ILE A 99 4.11 5.43 6.99
C ILE A 99 3.52 6.43 7.99
N GLN A 100 3.32 7.66 7.52
CA GLN A 100 2.48 8.65 8.19
C GLN A 100 1.23 8.88 7.35
N LEU A 101 0.06 8.85 7.99
CA LEU A 101 -1.20 9.20 7.36
C LEU A 101 -1.38 10.72 7.34
N ARG A 102 -2.23 11.22 6.43
CA ARG A 102 -2.60 12.65 6.38
C ARG A 102 -3.19 13.18 7.69
N SER A 103 -3.78 12.30 8.50
CA SER A 103 -4.29 12.61 9.84
C SER A 103 -3.19 12.89 10.88
N GLY A 104 -1.93 12.61 10.56
CA GLY A 104 -0.80 12.66 11.48
C GLY A 104 -0.49 11.34 12.18
N ARG A 105 -1.39 10.33 12.07
CA ARG A 105 -1.14 9.00 12.63
C ARG A 105 0.11 8.38 12.01
N LEU A 106 1.00 7.90 12.87
CA LEU A 106 2.21 7.16 12.50
C LEU A 106 1.90 5.66 12.53
N LEU A 107 2.37 4.90 11.56
CA LEU A 107 2.14 3.45 11.42
C LEU A 107 3.44 2.70 11.15
N VAL A 108 3.68 1.64 11.92
CA VAL A 108 4.82 0.74 11.77
C VAL A 108 4.28 -0.67 11.50
N PRO A 109 4.47 -1.24 10.28
CA PRO A 109 4.03 -2.60 9.99
C PRO A 109 4.77 -3.63 10.85
N ALA A 110 4.07 -4.67 11.25
CA ALA A 110 4.63 -5.74 12.07
C ALA A 110 3.90 -7.07 11.85
N TYR A 111 4.48 -8.14 12.36
CA TYR A 111 3.83 -9.43 12.45
C TYR A 111 4.29 -10.20 13.70
N SER A 112 3.43 -11.07 14.20
CA SER A 112 3.68 -11.91 15.37
C SER A 112 3.38 -13.37 15.06
N TYR A 113 4.09 -14.26 15.74
CA TYR A 113 3.80 -15.70 15.75
C TYR A 113 2.93 -16.00 16.97
N HIS A 114 1.60 -16.06 16.78
CA HIS A 114 0.64 -16.32 17.85
C HIS A 114 0.69 -17.76 18.33
N ILE A 115 0.70 -17.94 19.64
CA ILE A 115 0.58 -19.26 20.28
C ILE A 115 -0.90 -19.63 20.37
N ASP A 116 -1.38 -20.44 19.42
CA ASP A 116 -2.79 -20.85 19.35
C ASP A 116 -3.12 -22.01 20.28
N CYS A 117 -2.15 -22.90 20.56
CA CYS A 117 -2.39 -24.09 21.38
C CYS A 117 -1.16 -24.54 22.16
N LYS A 118 -1.27 -24.55 23.50
CA LYS A 118 -0.22 -24.92 24.47
C LYS A 118 -0.37 -26.35 25.05
N GLU A 119 -1.45 -27.07 24.71
CA GLU A 119 -1.92 -28.24 25.48
C GLU A 119 -1.73 -29.61 24.80
N CYS A 120 -0.84 -29.72 23.81
CA CYS A 120 -0.50 -31.03 23.25
C CYS A 120 0.62 -31.68 24.07
N PHE A 121 0.26 -32.48 25.08
CA PHE A 121 1.21 -33.16 25.98
C PHE A 121 2.17 -32.20 26.71
N GLY A 122 1.70 -31.00 27.04
CA GLY A 122 2.52 -29.95 27.69
C GLY A 122 3.51 -29.26 26.77
N GLN A 123 3.41 -29.48 25.45
CA GLN A 123 4.20 -28.82 24.43
C GLN A 123 3.32 -27.93 23.54
N LEU A 124 3.94 -26.87 23.02
CA LEU A 124 3.36 -26.00 22.02
C LEU A 124 3.13 -26.81 20.73
N CYS A 125 1.91 -26.84 20.22
CA CYS A 125 1.59 -27.60 19.01
C CYS A 125 1.05 -26.77 17.86
N LYS A 126 0.75 -25.49 18.09
CA LYS A 126 0.36 -24.59 17.01
C LYS A 126 0.80 -23.17 17.26
N THR A 127 1.53 -22.64 16.29
CA THR A 127 1.93 -21.24 16.23
C THR A 127 1.66 -20.72 14.83
N THR A 128 0.93 -19.61 14.73
CA THR A 128 0.46 -19.07 13.44
C THR A 128 0.91 -17.62 13.28
N PRO A 129 1.52 -17.23 12.15
CA PRO A 129 1.94 -15.86 11.92
C PRO A 129 0.76 -14.98 11.48
N HIS A 130 0.66 -13.78 12.05
CA HIS A 130 -0.30 -12.77 11.66
C HIS A 130 0.34 -11.38 11.60
N SER A 131 0.13 -10.67 10.50
CA SER A 131 0.52 -9.26 10.37
C SER A 131 -0.47 -8.34 11.07
N PHE A 132 0.03 -7.19 11.51
CA PHE A 132 -0.70 -6.09 12.15
C PHE A 132 0.11 -4.79 11.99
N ALA A 133 -0.31 -3.72 12.66
CA ALA A 133 0.44 -2.46 12.71
C ALA A 133 0.55 -1.93 14.15
N PHE A 134 1.72 -1.41 14.51
CA PHE A 134 1.82 -0.46 15.61
C PHE A 134 1.44 0.93 15.11
N TYR A 135 0.80 1.73 15.97
CA TYR A 135 0.42 3.09 15.62
C TYR A 135 0.49 4.07 16.79
N SER A 136 0.68 5.35 16.44
CA SER A 136 0.69 6.49 17.36
C SER A 136 -0.14 7.63 16.77
N ASP A 137 -0.99 8.23 17.61
CA ASP A 137 -1.84 9.38 17.28
C ASP A 137 -1.31 10.68 17.89
N ASP A 138 -0.16 10.64 18.55
CA ASP A 138 0.41 11.72 19.35
C ASP A 138 1.89 11.94 19.03
N HIS A 139 2.27 11.79 17.75
CA HIS A 139 3.61 12.04 17.25
C HIS A 139 4.70 11.24 17.99
N GLY A 140 4.40 9.97 18.28
CA GLY A 140 5.32 9.02 18.87
C GLY A 140 5.47 9.09 20.39
N GLN A 141 4.68 9.90 21.11
CA GLN A 141 4.69 9.94 22.57
C GLN A 141 4.11 8.66 23.18
N GLY A 142 3.06 8.12 22.57
CA GLY A 142 2.40 6.86 22.94
C GLY A 142 2.20 5.96 21.72
N TRP A 143 2.39 4.66 21.93
CA TRP A 143 2.23 3.64 20.90
C TRP A 143 1.31 2.53 21.36
N ARG A 144 0.58 1.96 20.42
CA ARG A 144 -0.32 0.81 20.57
C ARG A 144 -0.26 -0.05 19.32
N PHE A 145 -0.84 -1.25 19.37
CA PHE A 145 -0.96 -2.10 18.18
C PHE A 145 -2.43 -2.37 17.87
N GLY A 146 -2.74 -2.51 16.58
CA GLY A 146 -4.06 -2.87 16.09
C GLY A 146 -4.34 -4.36 16.14
N GLU A 147 -5.56 -4.73 15.76
CA GLU A 147 -5.94 -6.13 15.55
C GLU A 147 -5.19 -6.75 14.37
N PHE A 148 -5.09 -8.07 14.41
CA PHE A 148 -4.38 -8.87 13.43
C PHE A 148 -5.19 -9.07 12.15
N ILE A 149 -4.52 -9.26 11.02
CA ILE A 149 -5.17 -9.78 9.80
C ILE A 149 -5.71 -11.17 10.12
N PRO A 150 -7.04 -11.39 10.03
CA PRO A 150 -7.62 -12.68 10.37
C PRO A 150 -7.48 -13.65 9.19
N ASN A 151 -8.02 -14.87 9.36
CA ASN A 151 -8.24 -15.93 8.37
C ASN A 151 -7.06 -16.51 7.56
N LEU A 152 -5.97 -15.78 7.31
CA LEU A 152 -4.81 -16.26 6.55
C LEU A 152 -3.51 -16.05 7.33
N GLN A 153 -2.54 -16.94 7.09
CA GLN A 153 -1.19 -16.81 7.61
C GLN A 153 -0.47 -15.69 6.89
N THR A 154 0.00 -14.70 7.66
CA THR A 154 0.61 -13.48 7.12
C THR A 154 1.87 -13.13 7.91
N GLY A 155 2.97 -12.85 7.19
CA GLY A 155 4.28 -12.55 7.76
C GLY A 155 4.68 -11.09 7.57
N GLU A 156 5.91 -10.87 7.11
CA GLU A 156 6.44 -9.54 6.82
C GLU A 156 5.52 -8.77 5.87
N CYS A 157 5.24 -7.50 6.18
CA CYS A 157 4.27 -6.69 5.46
C CYS A 157 4.67 -5.22 5.38
N GLN A 158 4.03 -4.50 4.47
CA GLN A 158 4.09 -3.04 4.37
C GLN A 158 2.70 -2.46 4.13
N LEU A 159 2.55 -1.16 4.42
CA LEU A 159 1.28 -0.45 4.47
C LEU A 159 1.26 0.70 3.47
N VAL A 160 0.10 1.01 2.91
CA VAL A 160 -0.13 2.19 2.09
C VAL A 160 -1.51 2.77 2.36
N SER A 161 -1.61 4.09 2.45
CA SER A 161 -2.90 4.78 2.45
C SER A 161 -3.39 4.90 1.01
N VAL A 162 -4.57 4.34 0.73
CA VAL A 162 -5.20 4.37 -0.59
C VAL A 162 -6.37 5.33 -0.53
N ASP A 163 -6.24 6.45 -1.24
CA ASP A 163 -7.28 7.45 -1.41
C ASP A 163 -8.09 7.17 -2.69
N GLU A 164 -9.39 7.42 -2.63
CA GLU A 164 -10.34 7.27 -3.74
C GLU A 164 -10.81 8.64 -4.26
N GLU A 165 -11.37 8.65 -5.47
CA GLU A 165 -11.92 9.87 -6.10
C GLU A 165 -13.09 10.48 -5.31
N ASP A 166 -13.80 9.66 -4.52
CA ASP A 166 -14.90 10.10 -3.67
C ASP A 166 -14.45 10.71 -2.33
N GLY A 167 -13.12 10.79 -2.10
CA GLY A 167 -12.50 11.32 -0.91
C GLY A 167 -12.46 10.34 0.27
N SER A 168 -12.92 9.10 0.08
CA SER A 168 -12.69 8.04 1.07
C SER A 168 -11.25 7.54 1.01
N ASN A 169 -10.75 7.01 2.13
CA ASN A 169 -9.46 6.35 2.21
C ASN A 169 -9.60 4.97 2.87
N VAL A 170 -8.67 4.08 2.55
CA VAL A 170 -8.50 2.79 3.21
C VAL A 170 -7.03 2.53 3.46
N LEU A 171 -6.70 1.97 4.61
CA LEU A 171 -5.36 1.46 4.84
C LEU A 171 -5.24 0.09 4.18
N TYR A 172 -4.32 -0.02 3.25
CA TYR A 172 -3.99 -1.25 2.53
C TYR A 172 -2.75 -1.89 3.15
N CYS A 173 -2.78 -3.20 3.36
CA CYS A 173 -1.64 -4.00 3.80
C CYS A 173 -1.29 -5.06 2.76
N ASN A 174 -0.02 -5.09 2.34
CA ASN A 174 0.55 -6.13 1.50
C ASN A 174 1.42 -7.06 2.37
N ALA A 175 1.04 -8.32 2.54
CA ALA A 175 1.72 -9.25 3.44
C ALA A 175 2.27 -10.49 2.72
N ARG A 176 3.46 -10.92 3.17
CA ARG A 176 4.07 -12.20 2.79
C ARG A 176 3.19 -13.34 3.23
N SER A 177 3.08 -14.37 2.39
CA SER A 177 2.33 -15.57 2.75
C SER A 177 3.03 -16.85 2.29
N PRO A 178 2.77 -17.99 2.98
CA PRO A 178 3.22 -19.31 2.52
C PRO A 178 2.29 -19.93 1.46
N LEU A 179 1.29 -19.19 0.96
CA LEU A 179 0.19 -19.72 0.14
C LEU A 179 0.44 -19.57 -1.38
N GLY A 180 1.67 -19.22 -1.78
CA GLY A 180 2.08 -19.04 -3.18
C GLY A 180 1.71 -17.70 -3.79
N PHE A 181 1.00 -16.84 -3.06
CA PHE A 181 0.63 -15.49 -3.48
C PHE A 181 0.68 -14.51 -2.31
N ARG A 182 0.80 -13.21 -2.58
CA ARG A 182 0.66 -12.17 -1.56
C ARG A 182 -0.73 -12.17 -0.97
N VAL A 183 -0.82 -11.80 0.31
CA VAL A 183 -2.10 -11.52 0.97
C VAL A 183 -2.29 -10.02 1.06
N GLN A 184 -3.44 -9.55 0.57
CA GLN A 184 -3.91 -8.19 0.72
C GLN A 184 -4.95 -8.13 1.84
N ALA A 185 -4.85 -7.17 2.74
CA ALA A 185 -5.89 -6.85 3.71
C ALA A 185 -6.16 -5.35 3.74
N LEU A 186 -7.38 -4.98 4.11
CA LEU A 186 -7.84 -3.59 4.16
C LEU A 186 -8.31 -3.23 5.58
N SER A 187 -8.09 -1.99 5.99
CA SER A 187 -8.58 -1.42 7.25
C SER A 187 -9.25 -0.07 6.98
N THR A 188 -10.48 0.10 7.46
CA THR A 188 -11.26 1.35 7.34
C THR A 188 -11.13 2.26 8.57
N ASP A 189 -10.29 1.90 9.54
CA ASP A 189 -10.05 2.62 10.79
C ASP A 189 -8.55 2.87 11.01
N ASP A 190 -7.82 3.03 9.90
CA ASP A 190 -6.43 3.45 9.85
C ASP A 190 -5.48 2.54 10.66
N GLY A 191 -5.68 1.22 10.52
CA GLY A 191 -4.81 0.17 11.07
C GLY A 191 -5.19 -0.33 12.45
N ALA A 192 -6.31 0.14 13.03
CA ALA A 192 -6.79 -0.39 14.31
C ALA A 192 -7.46 -1.77 14.14
N VAL A 193 -8.16 -2.02 13.04
CA VAL A 193 -8.78 -3.30 12.68
C VAL A 193 -8.60 -3.60 11.20
N PHE A 194 -8.05 -4.78 10.89
CA PHE A 194 -8.01 -5.32 9.53
C PHE A 194 -9.18 -6.25 9.22
N HIS A 195 -9.76 -6.09 8.03
CA HIS A 195 -10.67 -7.07 7.46
C HIS A 195 -9.93 -8.32 7.00
N GLY A 196 -10.70 -9.36 6.67
CA GLY A 196 -10.14 -10.63 6.23
C GLY A 196 -9.27 -10.52 4.98
N GLY A 197 -8.11 -11.19 5.03
CA GLY A 197 -7.14 -11.17 3.94
C GLY A 197 -7.64 -11.89 2.69
N GLN A 198 -7.19 -11.42 1.52
CA GLN A 198 -7.46 -11.97 0.20
C GLN A 198 -6.15 -12.31 -0.51
N LEU A 199 -6.10 -13.46 -1.20
CA LEU A 199 -4.96 -13.82 -2.03
C LEU A 199 -4.97 -13.00 -3.33
N VAL A 200 -3.83 -12.41 -3.67
CA VAL A 200 -3.65 -11.61 -4.89
C VAL A 200 -2.98 -12.49 -5.94
N GLN A 201 -3.76 -13.13 -6.81
CA GLN A 201 -3.25 -14.13 -7.77
C GLN A 201 -2.18 -13.58 -8.73
N ARG A 202 -2.20 -12.26 -8.96
CA ARG A 202 -1.23 -11.55 -9.80
C ARG A 202 0.11 -11.26 -9.13
N LEU A 203 0.20 -11.41 -7.81
CA LEU A 203 1.43 -11.20 -7.04
C LEU A 203 1.89 -12.52 -6.43
N VAL A 204 2.77 -13.21 -7.13
CA VAL A 204 3.26 -14.55 -6.74
C VAL A 204 4.23 -14.50 -5.56
N GLU A 205 4.32 -15.62 -4.83
CA GLU A 205 5.33 -15.88 -3.80
C GLU A 205 6.12 -17.14 -4.15
N PRO A 206 7.46 -17.17 -3.93
CA PRO A 206 8.22 -18.41 -3.97
C PRO A 206 7.80 -19.36 -2.81
N PRO A 207 8.24 -20.63 -2.78
CA PRO A 207 7.75 -21.63 -1.81
C PRO A 207 7.90 -21.29 -0.32
N HIS A 208 8.85 -20.41 0.02
CA HIS A 208 9.03 -19.92 1.39
C HIS A 208 8.64 -18.45 1.56
N GLY A 209 8.05 -17.86 0.54
CA GLY A 209 7.79 -16.44 0.41
C GLY A 209 9.04 -15.54 0.42
N CYS A 210 8.82 -14.25 0.21
CA CYS A 210 9.83 -13.21 0.29
C CYS A 210 9.20 -11.91 0.81
N HIS A 211 9.99 -11.05 1.45
CA HIS A 211 9.55 -9.67 1.66
C HIS A 211 9.41 -8.96 0.31
N GLY A 212 8.46 -8.04 0.23
CA GLY A 212 8.23 -7.16 -0.91
C GLY A 212 7.75 -5.82 -0.39
N SER A 213 7.98 -4.76 -1.18
CA SER A 213 7.69 -3.39 -0.75
C SER A 213 6.51 -2.80 -1.50
N VAL A 214 5.71 -1.98 -0.84
CA VAL A 214 4.57 -1.28 -1.43
C VAL A 214 4.60 0.20 -1.07
N ILE A 215 4.34 1.08 -2.05
CA ILE A 215 4.18 2.52 -1.83
C ILE A 215 2.99 3.05 -2.63
N GLY A 216 2.36 4.08 -2.10
CA GLY A 216 1.29 4.83 -2.76
C GLY A 216 1.80 6.16 -3.27
N PHE A 217 1.25 6.60 -4.39
CA PHE A 217 1.49 7.94 -4.93
C PHE A 217 0.23 8.47 -5.63
N PRO A 218 0.06 9.79 -5.73
CA PRO A 218 -1.10 10.37 -6.42
C PRO A 218 -1.14 9.94 -7.88
N ALA A 219 -2.29 9.48 -8.36
CA ALA A 219 -2.48 9.17 -9.77
C ALA A 219 -2.16 10.42 -10.62
N PRO A 220 -1.41 10.27 -11.73
CA PRO A 220 -1.18 11.38 -12.63
C PRO A 220 -2.51 11.86 -13.22
N PHE A 221 -2.66 13.17 -13.43
CA PHE A 221 -3.77 13.72 -14.22
C PHE A 221 -3.56 13.33 -15.68
N VAL A 222 -3.92 12.09 -16.04
CA VAL A 222 -3.96 11.70 -17.45
C VAL A 222 -5.19 12.37 -18.03
N TYR A 223 -4.99 13.47 -18.77
CA TYR A 223 -6.02 14.05 -19.61
C TYR A 223 -6.44 12.97 -20.61
N VAL A 224 -7.56 12.28 -20.36
CA VAL A 224 -8.15 11.36 -21.33
C VAL A 224 -8.38 12.21 -22.59
N PRO A 225 -7.73 11.92 -23.73
CA PRO A 225 -7.97 12.68 -24.94
C PRO A 225 -9.45 12.61 -25.23
N ALA A 226 -10.14 13.75 -25.20
CA ALA A 226 -11.51 13.81 -25.66
C ALA A 226 -11.53 13.21 -27.06
N ALA A 227 -12.28 12.12 -27.23
CA ALA A 227 -12.51 11.52 -28.54
C ALA A 227 -12.84 12.67 -29.51
N PRO A 228 -12.22 12.72 -30.71
CA PRO A 228 -12.45 13.83 -31.63
C PRO A 228 -13.96 13.93 -31.83
N ARG A 229 -14.53 15.05 -31.37
CA ARG A 229 -15.94 15.36 -31.61
C ARG A 229 -16.12 15.27 -33.12
N ALA A 230 -16.97 14.34 -33.55
CA ALA A 230 -17.40 14.29 -34.92
C ALA A 230 -17.85 15.71 -35.32
N PRO A 231 -17.45 16.21 -36.49
CA PRO A 231 -17.89 17.52 -36.93
C PRO A 231 -19.42 17.56 -36.89
N PRO A 232 -20.03 18.67 -36.46
CA PRO A 232 -21.48 18.80 -36.47
C PRO A 232 -21.98 18.50 -37.89
N ALA A 233 -22.97 17.61 -37.99
CA ALA A 233 -23.63 17.33 -39.25
C ALA A 233 -24.15 18.65 -39.83
N GLU A 234 -23.83 18.88 -41.11
CA GLU A 234 -24.38 19.98 -41.90
C GLU A 234 -25.91 19.98 -41.79
N PRO A 235 -26.57 21.14 -41.61
CA PRO A 235 -28.01 21.20 -41.58
C PRO A 235 -28.56 20.89 -42.98
N GLU A 236 -29.40 19.86 -43.10
CA GLU A 236 -30.14 19.60 -44.33
C GLU A 236 -30.97 20.84 -44.72
N GLU A 237 -30.80 21.28 -45.97
CA GLU A 237 -31.59 22.32 -46.60
C GLU A 237 -33.07 21.91 -46.70
N GLY A 238 -33.90 22.42 -45.81
CA GLY A 238 -35.36 22.37 -45.92
C GLY A 238 -35.88 23.53 -46.78
N CYS A 239 -36.38 23.22 -47.97
CA CYS A 239 -37.06 24.14 -48.89
C CYS A 239 -38.42 24.61 -48.32
N PRO A 240 -38.91 25.84 -48.61
CA PRO A 240 -39.92 26.52 -47.81
C PRO A 240 -41.34 26.34 -48.35
N THR A 241 -42.35 26.40 -47.46
CA THR A 241 -43.70 26.80 -47.87
C THR A 241 -44.33 27.81 -46.88
N PRO A 242 -45.16 28.75 -47.36
CA PRO A 242 -45.61 29.91 -46.58
C PRO A 242 -47.06 29.81 -46.12
N GLY A 243 -47.41 30.47 -45.00
CA GLY A 243 -48.80 30.89 -44.77
C GLY A 243 -49.26 31.11 -43.33
N HIS A 244 -49.42 32.39 -43.00
CA HIS A 244 -50.50 33.01 -42.18
C HIS A 244 -50.43 33.09 -40.64
N HIS A 245 -50.13 34.33 -40.23
CA HIS A 245 -50.80 35.22 -39.26
C HIS A 245 -51.10 34.81 -37.81
N GLY A 246 -50.61 35.65 -36.89
CA GLY A 246 -51.34 36.03 -35.67
C GLY A 246 -50.47 36.57 -34.54
N HIS A 247 -50.50 37.91 -34.31
CA HIS A 247 -50.43 38.68 -33.05
C HIS A 247 -49.60 38.15 -31.84
N ALA A 248 -48.96 38.94 -30.97
CA ALA A 248 -48.64 40.35 -30.81
C ALA A 248 -47.86 40.49 -29.47
N ARG A 249 -46.98 41.50 -29.38
CA ARG A 249 -46.51 42.24 -28.18
C ARG A 249 -45.69 41.51 -27.09
N GLY A 250 -44.53 42.11 -26.80
CA GLY A 250 -43.87 42.02 -25.50
C GLY A 250 -42.41 42.47 -25.51
N ILE A 251 -42.16 43.79 -25.52
CA ILE A 251 -40.85 44.37 -25.17
C ILE A 251 -40.80 44.49 -23.64
N THR A 252 -39.86 43.82 -22.98
CA THR A 252 -39.38 44.21 -21.66
C THR A 252 -37.86 44.04 -21.57
N SER A 253 -37.21 45.17 -21.29
CA SER A 253 -35.78 45.31 -21.02
C SER A 253 -35.51 45.07 -19.54
N ALA A 254 -34.40 44.38 -19.28
CA ALA A 254 -33.50 44.48 -18.12
C ALA A 254 -34.06 44.32 -16.69
N ARG A 255 -33.58 43.27 -16.01
CA ARG A 255 -32.84 43.39 -14.75
C ARG A 255 -31.90 42.20 -14.60
N GLY A 256 -30.61 42.48 -14.49
CA GLY A 256 -29.58 41.46 -14.24
C GLY A 256 -29.70 40.93 -12.83
N ASP A 257 -29.70 39.61 -12.70
CA ASP A 257 -29.56 38.95 -11.41
C ASP A 257 -28.07 38.94 -11.01
N PRO A 258 -27.75 39.25 -9.75
CA PRO A 258 -26.38 39.29 -9.29
C PRO A 258 -25.78 37.88 -9.24
N ALA A 259 -24.52 37.81 -9.62
CA ALA A 259 -23.67 36.63 -9.69
C ALA A 259 -24.00 35.58 -8.61
N ALA A 260 -24.42 34.39 -9.06
CA ALA A 260 -24.32 33.19 -8.26
C ALA A 260 -22.85 33.00 -7.90
N ASN A 261 -22.55 33.01 -6.61
CA ASN A 261 -21.24 32.61 -6.11
C ASN A 261 -20.89 31.24 -6.73
N PRO A 262 -19.69 31.06 -7.30
CA PRO A 262 -19.27 29.72 -7.70
C PRO A 262 -19.24 28.88 -6.43
N SER A 263 -20.09 27.86 -6.37
CA SER A 263 -19.96 26.77 -5.41
C SER A 263 -18.48 26.34 -5.40
N PRO A 264 -17.85 26.11 -4.23
CA PRO A 264 -16.49 25.61 -4.21
C PRO A 264 -16.44 24.38 -5.10
N ALA A 265 -15.56 24.42 -6.11
CA ALA A 265 -15.34 23.28 -6.98
C ALA A 265 -15.07 22.07 -6.07
N PRO A 266 -15.68 20.90 -6.35
CA PRO A 266 -15.35 19.71 -5.58
C PRO A 266 -13.83 19.55 -5.63
N PHE A 267 -13.20 19.54 -4.47
CA PHE A 267 -11.79 19.21 -4.36
C PHE A 267 -11.64 17.76 -4.85
N PHE A 268 -11.30 17.60 -6.13
CA PHE A 268 -10.95 16.30 -6.68
C PHE A 268 -9.61 15.89 -6.08
N GLN A 269 -9.67 14.99 -5.11
CA GLN A 269 -8.49 14.30 -4.62
C GLN A 269 -8.07 13.29 -5.69
N ALA A 270 -6.83 13.38 -6.16
CA ALA A 270 -6.31 12.36 -7.06
C ALA A 270 -6.33 11.00 -6.33
N PRO A 271 -6.89 9.95 -6.95
CA PRO A 271 -6.87 8.62 -6.34
C PRO A 271 -5.43 8.13 -6.21
N THR A 272 -5.18 7.19 -5.30
CA THR A 272 -3.84 6.62 -5.10
C THR A 272 -3.58 5.49 -6.09
N TRP A 273 -2.50 5.62 -6.88
CA TRP A 273 -1.88 4.48 -7.54
C TRP A 273 -0.84 3.84 -6.64
N VAL A 274 -0.61 2.55 -6.81
CA VAL A 274 0.27 1.78 -5.93
C VAL A 274 1.33 1.06 -6.75
N LEU A 275 2.59 1.22 -6.34
CA LEU A 275 3.72 0.43 -6.85
C LEU A 275 4.09 -0.65 -5.83
N TYR A 276 4.49 -1.81 -6.35
CA TYR A 276 4.95 -2.94 -5.57
C TYR A 276 6.22 -3.52 -6.17
N SER A 277 7.24 -3.80 -5.34
CA SER A 277 8.47 -4.47 -5.78
C SER A 277 8.70 -5.80 -5.07
N HIS A 278 9.04 -6.84 -5.85
CA HIS A 278 9.24 -8.21 -5.35
C HIS A 278 9.86 -9.12 -6.45
N PRO A 279 10.52 -10.23 -6.07
CA PRO A 279 10.90 -11.28 -7.02
C PRO A 279 9.73 -11.82 -7.85
N THR A 280 9.89 -11.99 -9.15
CA THR A 280 8.75 -12.33 -10.05
C THR A 280 8.55 -13.82 -10.26
N SER A 281 9.45 -14.67 -9.76
CA SER A 281 9.35 -16.12 -9.90
C SER A 281 8.59 -16.77 -8.75
N SER A 282 7.61 -17.60 -9.09
CA SER A 282 6.90 -18.47 -8.14
C SER A 282 7.74 -19.64 -7.59
N MET A 283 8.97 -19.83 -8.11
CA MET A 283 9.82 -20.96 -7.75
C MET A 283 11.01 -20.57 -6.89
N SER A 284 11.52 -19.35 -7.02
CA SER A 284 12.73 -18.90 -6.33
C SER A 284 12.82 -17.38 -6.22
N ARG A 285 13.69 -16.90 -5.33
CA ARG A 285 13.98 -15.47 -5.16
C ARG A 285 14.90 -14.95 -6.28
N VAL A 286 14.29 -14.67 -7.43
CA VAL A 286 14.96 -14.16 -8.63
C VAL A 286 14.08 -13.14 -9.36
N ASN A 287 14.74 -12.30 -10.15
CA ASN A 287 14.17 -11.28 -11.01
C ASN A 287 13.36 -10.24 -10.22
N MET A 288 14.03 -9.19 -9.75
CA MET A 288 13.35 -8.10 -9.03
C MET A 288 12.44 -7.37 -10.01
N GLY A 289 11.13 -7.44 -9.77
CA GLY A 289 10.11 -6.81 -10.58
C GLY A 289 9.41 -5.67 -9.86
N VAL A 290 8.85 -4.77 -10.65
CA VAL A 290 7.99 -3.68 -10.23
C VAL A 290 6.62 -3.87 -10.88
N HIS A 291 5.57 -3.92 -10.07
CA HIS A 291 4.18 -3.99 -10.49
C HIS A 291 3.48 -2.67 -10.19
N LEU A 292 2.47 -2.34 -10.97
CA LEU A 292 1.62 -1.16 -10.80
C LEU A 292 0.17 -1.60 -10.63
N SER A 293 -0.55 -0.94 -9.73
CA SER A 293 -2.00 -0.98 -9.68
C SER A 293 -2.57 0.44 -9.75
N THR A 294 -3.52 0.64 -10.66
CA THR A 294 -4.28 1.89 -10.79
C THR A 294 -5.61 1.86 -10.02
N PHE A 295 -5.98 0.71 -9.45
CA PHE A 295 -7.20 0.47 -8.67
C PHE A 295 -6.89 -0.52 -7.52
N PRO A 296 -6.03 -0.16 -6.56
CA PRO A 296 -5.39 -1.10 -5.62
C PRO A 296 -6.36 -1.88 -4.73
N ARG A 297 -7.61 -1.44 -4.55
CA ARG A 297 -8.63 -2.22 -3.83
C ARG A 297 -9.09 -3.45 -4.60
N ASP A 298 -8.99 -3.44 -5.92
CA ASP A 298 -9.26 -4.59 -6.78
C ASP A 298 -8.00 -5.46 -6.89
N VAL A 299 -8.05 -6.67 -6.37
CA VAL A 299 -6.94 -7.63 -6.42
C VAL A 299 -6.53 -8.01 -7.86
N GLU A 300 -7.41 -7.80 -8.84
CA GLU A 300 -7.15 -8.08 -10.25
C GLU A 300 -6.50 -6.90 -11.01
N SER A 301 -6.36 -5.74 -10.35
CA SER A 301 -5.85 -4.51 -10.98
C SER A 301 -4.33 -4.48 -11.19
N TRP A 302 -3.60 -5.43 -10.60
CA TRP A 302 -2.15 -5.49 -10.71
C TRP A 302 -1.71 -5.83 -12.14
N THR A 303 -0.71 -5.11 -12.61
CA THR A 303 -0.06 -5.35 -13.90
C THR A 303 0.93 -6.51 -13.83
N GLU A 304 1.37 -6.97 -15.01
CA GLU A 304 2.57 -7.79 -15.13
C GLU A 304 3.82 -6.97 -14.73
N PRO A 305 4.87 -7.60 -14.19
CA PRO A 305 6.05 -6.89 -13.71
C PRO A 305 6.89 -6.31 -14.84
N TRP A 306 7.41 -5.12 -14.60
CA TRP A 306 8.67 -4.69 -15.21
C TRP A 306 9.85 -5.20 -14.38
N VAL A 307 10.68 -6.06 -14.97
CA VAL A 307 11.90 -6.58 -14.32
C VAL A 307 13.00 -5.51 -14.33
N ILE A 308 13.34 -4.99 -13.15
CA ILE A 308 14.39 -3.97 -12.96
C ILE A 308 15.77 -4.59 -12.70
N TYR A 309 15.82 -5.88 -12.36
CA TYR A 309 17.07 -6.64 -12.22
C TYR A 309 16.84 -8.11 -12.54
N GLU A 310 17.60 -8.66 -13.49
CA GLU A 310 17.60 -10.08 -13.82
C GLU A 310 18.61 -10.86 -12.96
N GLY A 311 18.18 -11.96 -12.35
CA GLY A 311 19.03 -12.83 -11.52
C GLY A 311 18.62 -12.89 -10.04
N PRO A 312 19.47 -13.45 -9.16
CA PRO A 312 19.19 -13.57 -7.73
C PRO A 312 18.84 -12.24 -7.07
N SER A 313 17.63 -12.13 -6.53
CA SER A 313 17.12 -10.94 -5.85
C SER A 313 16.12 -11.31 -4.75
N ALA A 314 16.13 -10.61 -3.63
CA ALA A 314 15.27 -10.92 -2.49
C ALA A 314 14.54 -9.68 -1.94
N TYR A 315 14.86 -9.21 -0.74
CA TYR A 315 14.07 -8.18 -0.08
C TYR A 315 14.24 -6.85 -0.82
N SER A 316 13.19 -6.02 -0.80
CA SER A 316 13.22 -4.66 -1.35
C SER A 316 12.54 -3.67 -0.42
N ASP A 317 12.84 -2.39 -0.58
CA ASP A 317 12.14 -1.24 0.01
C ASP A 317 12.05 -0.09 -0.99
N LEU A 318 10.85 0.43 -1.22
CA LEU A 318 10.53 1.50 -2.16
C LEU A 318 10.38 2.84 -1.44
N ALA A 319 10.68 3.92 -2.16
CA ALA A 319 10.36 5.28 -1.74
C ALA A 319 9.85 6.10 -2.92
N TYR A 320 8.82 6.93 -2.68
CA TYR A 320 8.32 7.92 -3.62
C TYR A 320 9.02 9.27 -3.40
N MET A 321 9.33 9.98 -4.49
CA MET A 321 9.89 11.33 -4.40
C MET A 321 9.39 12.24 -5.50
N GLU A 322 9.07 13.48 -5.13
CA GLU A 322 8.81 14.57 -6.06
C GLU A 322 10.13 15.21 -6.46
N LEU A 323 10.34 15.36 -7.78
CA LEU A 323 11.54 15.96 -8.33
C LEU A 323 11.35 17.48 -8.42
N PRO A 324 12.37 18.27 -8.06
CA PRO A 324 12.29 19.73 -7.96
C PRO A 324 12.21 20.47 -9.32
N TYR A 325 11.95 19.78 -10.44
CA TYR A 325 11.95 20.40 -11.77
C TYR A 325 10.58 20.98 -12.16
N ASN A 326 10.60 22.25 -12.57
CA ASN A 326 9.47 23.05 -13.07
C ASN A 326 9.13 22.82 -14.56
N GLU A 327 9.72 21.84 -15.24
CA GLU A 327 9.28 21.51 -16.59
C GLU A 327 7.97 20.72 -16.49
N ALA A 328 6.92 21.26 -17.10
CA ALA A 328 5.58 20.69 -17.08
C ALA A 328 5.63 19.20 -17.42
N SER A 329 5.28 18.33 -16.46
CA SER A 329 5.12 16.92 -16.76
C SER A 329 4.06 16.76 -17.84
N ILE A 330 4.17 15.69 -18.63
CA ILE A 330 3.17 15.31 -19.64
C ILE A 330 1.75 15.21 -19.03
N SER A 331 1.66 15.03 -17.71
CA SER A 331 0.46 14.91 -16.89
C SER A 331 0.09 16.17 -16.07
N GLY A 332 0.74 17.32 -16.28
CA GLY A 332 0.36 18.58 -15.59
C GLY A 332 0.60 18.64 -14.08
N GLY A 333 1.32 17.67 -13.50
CA GLY A 333 1.75 17.62 -12.09
C GLY A 333 3.28 17.68 -11.91
N PRO A 334 3.80 17.61 -10.67
CA PRO A 334 5.24 17.54 -10.43
C PRO A 334 5.84 16.30 -11.11
N ALA A 335 7.08 16.40 -11.58
CA ALA A 335 7.81 15.22 -12.04
C ALA A 335 8.09 14.31 -10.84
N VAL A 336 7.84 13.00 -10.97
CA VAL A 336 8.01 12.05 -9.86
C VAL A 336 8.98 10.94 -10.22
N ALA A 337 9.69 10.46 -9.21
CA ALA A 337 10.56 9.31 -9.28
C ALA A 337 10.30 8.35 -8.12
N PHE A 338 10.82 7.14 -8.31
CA PHE A 338 10.76 6.08 -7.34
C PHE A 338 12.18 5.55 -7.12
N ALA A 339 12.53 5.38 -5.86
CA ALA A 339 13.76 4.70 -5.46
C ALA A 339 13.42 3.29 -4.98
N CYS A 340 14.27 2.32 -5.30
CA CYS A 340 14.18 0.95 -4.84
C CYS A 340 15.54 0.51 -4.31
N LEU A 341 15.61 0.17 -3.03
CA LEU A 341 16.72 -0.59 -2.45
C LEU A 341 16.36 -2.06 -2.44
N TYR A 342 17.26 -2.94 -2.88
CA TYR A 342 16.99 -4.37 -2.87
C TYR A 342 18.24 -5.24 -2.74
N GLU A 343 18.06 -6.41 -2.13
CA GLU A 343 19.07 -7.46 -2.05
C GLU A 343 19.24 -8.13 -3.41
N ASN A 344 20.49 -8.22 -3.89
CA ASN A 344 20.81 -8.97 -5.10
C ASN A 344 22.24 -9.55 -5.11
N GLY A 345 22.53 -10.28 -6.18
CA GLY A 345 23.88 -10.75 -6.47
C GLY A 345 23.94 -11.60 -7.73
N THR A 346 25.13 -12.13 -8.02
CA THR A 346 25.38 -12.96 -9.19
C THR A 346 25.05 -14.44 -8.93
N ARG A 347 25.33 -14.93 -7.71
CA ARG A 347 25.09 -16.33 -7.31
C ARG A 347 24.01 -16.50 -6.26
N SER A 348 23.82 -15.48 -5.43
CA SER A 348 22.89 -15.47 -4.31
C SER A 348 22.31 -14.07 -4.16
N PRO A 349 21.06 -13.91 -3.72
CA PRO A 349 20.50 -12.57 -3.51
C PRO A 349 21.14 -11.81 -2.35
N TYR A 350 21.95 -12.45 -1.50
CA TYR A 350 22.48 -11.84 -0.27
C TYR A 350 23.94 -11.36 -0.41
N GLU A 351 24.41 -11.14 -1.64
CA GLU A 351 25.80 -10.70 -1.88
C GLU A 351 25.96 -9.18 -1.69
N GLN A 352 24.93 -8.40 -2.00
CA GLN A 352 24.95 -6.93 -1.87
C GLN A 352 23.54 -6.33 -1.77
N ILE A 353 23.48 -5.02 -1.50
CA ILE A 353 22.27 -4.20 -1.60
C ILE A 353 22.48 -3.22 -2.76
N SER A 354 21.58 -3.24 -3.73
CA SER A 354 21.58 -2.33 -4.89
C SER A 354 20.55 -1.23 -4.71
N PHE A 355 20.85 -0.06 -5.28
CA PHE A 355 19.93 1.06 -5.41
C PHE A 355 19.56 1.23 -6.88
N SER A 356 18.27 1.38 -7.16
CA SER A 356 17.76 1.74 -8.48
C SER A 356 16.78 2.91 -8.36
N MET A 357 16.79 3.80 -9.34
CA MET A 357 15.89 4.94 -9.41
C MET A 357 15.30 5.02 -10.80
N PHE A 358 14.00 5.22 -10.89
CA PHE A 358 13.25 5.29 -12.14
C PHE A 358 12.08 6.25 -12.02
N SER A 359 11.69 6.87 -13.12
CA SER A 359 10.57 7.81 -13.19
C SER A 359 9.24 7.09 -13.43
N LEU A 360 8.12 7.81 -13.23
CA LEU A 360 6.81 7.31 -13.67
C LEU A 360 6.75 7.06 -15.19
N HIS A 361 7.51 7.83 -15.98
CA HIS A 361 7.61 7.58 -17.41
C HIS A 361 8.22 6.20 -17.71
N ASP A 362 9.31 5.84 -17.02
CA ASP A 362 9.95 4.54 -17.17
C ASP A 362 8.99 3.41 -16.77
N VAL A 363 8.25 3.57 -15.67
CA VAL A 363 7.22 2.62 -15.24
C VAL A 363 6.17 2.43 -16.33
N LEU A 364 5.57 3.50 -16.84
CA LEU A 364 4.50 3.43 -17.82
C LEU A 364 4.95 2.94 -19.21
N GLN A 365 6.22 3.13 -19.56
CA GLN A 365 6.79 2.58 -20.78
C GLN A 365 7.03 1.07 -20.70
N ASN A 366 7.47 0.59 -19.53
CA ASN A 366 7.80 -0.82 -19.34
C ASN A 366 6.62 -1.66 -18.83
N ILE A 367 5.58 -1.02 -18.27
CA ILE A 367 4.34 -1.65 -17.82
C ILE A 367 3.18 -1.14 -18.69
N PRO A 368 2.83 -1.84 -19.78
CA PRO A 368 1.73 -1.41 -20.64
C PRO A 368 0.41 -1.49 -19.87
N LEU A 369 -0.22 -0.33 -19.65
CA LEU A 369 -1.58 -0.27 -19.13
C LEU A 369 -2.53 -0.85 -20.19
N THR A 370 -2.92 -2.10 -20.02
CA THR A 370 -4.00 -2.66 -20.84
C THR A 370 -5.27 -1.87 -20.53
N ALA A 371 -5.81 -1.15 -21.51
CA ALA A 371 -7.10 -0.49 -21.39
C ALA A 371 -8.15 -1.55 -21.05
N THR A 372 -8.56 -1.64 -19.79
CA THR A 372 -9.68 -2.48 -19.37
C THR A 372 -10.94 -1.95 -20.04
N VAL A 373 -11.37 -2.65 -21.09
CA VAL A 373 -12.61 -2.37 -21.81
C VAL A 373 -13.81 -2.59 -20.89
N SER A 374 -14.49 -1.48 -20.61
CA SER A 374 -15.92 -1.32 -20.30
C SER A 374 -16.50 -1.99 -19.05
N ARG A 375 -16.87 -1.11 -18.09
CA ARG A 375 -17.94 -1.33 -17.10
C ARG A 375 -19.16 -2.01 -17.76
N ARG A 376 -19.56 -3.17 -17.25
CA ARG A 376 -20.91 -3.69 -17.48
C ARG A 376 -21.88 -2.86 -16.66
N ASP A 377 -22.61 -1.97 -17.33
CA ASP A 377 -23.87 -1.43 -16.82
C ASP A 377 -24.84 -2.60 -16.62
N GLY A 378 -24.98 -3.05 -15.38
CA GLY A 378 -25.99 -3.99 -14.96
C GLY A 378 -27.34 -3.29 -14.83
N SER A 379 -28.06 -3.13 -15.95
CA SER A 379 -29.50 -2.89 -15.88
C SER A 379 -30.22 -4.23 -15.60
N PRO A 380 -31.16 -4.30 -14.63
CA PRO A 380 -31.79 -5.56 -14.29
C PRO A 380 -32.82 -5.95 -15.37
N PRO A 381 -32.95 -7.25 -15.72
CA PRO A 381 -33.95 -7.67 -16.68
C PRO A 381 -35.36 -7.53 -16.09
N ARG A 382 -36.20 -6.75 -16.78
CA ARG A 382 -37.64 -6.71 -16.54
C ARG A 382 -38.26 -8.05 -16.94
N HIS A 383 -38.61 -8.90 -15.98
CA HIS A 383 -39.53 -10.02 -16.23
C HIS A 383 -40.98 -9.62 -15.98
N GLY A 384 -41.73 -9.49 -17.08
CA GLY A 384 -43.18 -9.33 -17.09
C GLY A 384 -43.91 -10.64 -16.76
N LYS A 385 -45.00 -10.50 -15.99
CA LYS A 385 -45.96 -11.55 -15.62
C LYS A 385 -46.68 -12.16 -16.83
N ARG A 386 -46.67 -13.49 -16.93
CA ARG A 386 -47.76 -14.38 -17.41
C ARG A 386 -47.55 -15.69 -16.63
N GLY A 387 -48.48 -16.37 -15.97
CA GLY A 387 -49.92 -16.58 -16.13
C GLY A 387 -50.16 -18.06 -15.78
N ARG A 388 -50.96 -18.34 -14.75
CA ARG A 388 -51.24 -19.65 -14.12
C ARG A 388 -51.72 -20.78 -15.06
N ARG A 389 -51.41 -22.03 -14.68
CA ARG A 389 -52.23 -23.30 -14.60
C ARG A 389 -51.21 -24.45 -14.55
N GLY A 390 -51.25 -25.53 -13.76
CA GLY A 390 -52.22 -26.23 -12.91
C GLY A 390 -51.88 -27.74 -12.97
N CYS A 391 -52.16 -28.49 -11.90
CA CYS A 391 -52.19 -29.97 -11.76
C CYS A 391 -50.94 -30.74 -11.23
N LEU A 392 -50.99 -31.01 -9.92
CA LEU A 392 -50.93 -32.28 -9.16
C LEU A 392 -50.40 -33.61 -9.79
N VAL A 393 -49.63 -34.31 -8.94
CA VAL A 393 -49.49 -35.79 -8.70
C VAL A 393 -48.63 -36.53 -9.73
N SER A 394 -47.59 -37.31 -9.37
CA SER A 394 -47.41 -38.23 -8.23
C SER A 394 -46.04 -38.10 -7.55
#